data_AF-A0A2D8EW51-F1
#
_entry.id   AF-A0A2D8EW51-F1
#
_cell.length_a   1.000
_cell.length_b   1.000
_cell.length_c   1.000
_cell.angle_alpha   90.00
_cell.angle_beta   90.00
_cell.angle_gamma   90.00
#
_symmetry.space_group_name_H-M   'P 1'
#
loop_
_entity.id
_entity.type
_entity.pdbx_description
1 polymer ?
#
loop_
_entity_poly.entity_id
_entity_poly.type
_entity_poly.pdbx_seq_one_letter_code
_entity_poly.pdbx_strand_id
1 'polypeptide(L)' 'MKLNEKKILEHMIKNKGITELNAFVQYGVPPKQLKRVIRNLRNKGMSIAGDRTFMDMTYHLERFEA' A
#
# COMPACT_ATOMS: atom_id res chain seq x y z
N MET A 1 8.98 1.87 12.61
CA MET A 1 8.43 1.32 11.34
C MET A 1 9.42 0.34 10.74
N LYS A 2 8.95 -0.75 10.11
CA LYS A 2 9.82 -1.71 9.39
C LYS A 2 10.21 -1.16 8.01
N LEU A 3 11.31 -1.66 7.42
CA LEU A 3 11.81 -1.21 6.11
C LEU A 3 10.74 -1.28 5.00
N ASN A 4 10.01 -2.40 4.91
CA ASN A 4 8.95 -2.56 3.91
C ASN A 4 7.79 -1.61 4.15
N GLU A 5 7.42 -1.31 5.40
CA GLU A 5 6.36 -0.34 5.69
C GLU A 5 6.75 1.06 5.22
N LYS A 6 8.02 1.45 5.43
CA LYS A 6 8.55 2.74 4.98
C LYS A 6 8.55 2.85 3.45
N LYS A 7 9.09 1.84 2.75
CA LYS A 7 9.15 1.83 1.28
C LYS A 7 7.77 1.89 0.63
N ILE A 8 6.83 1.08 1.14
CA ILE A 8 5.46 1.04 0.62
C ILE A 8 4.76 2.38 0.87
N LEU A 9 4.92 2.97 2.05
CA LEU A 9 4.36 4.29 2.35
C LEU A 9 4.93 5.38 1.44
N GLU A 10 6.26 5.42 1.27
CA GLU A 10 6.91 6.38 0.37
C GLU A 10 6.43 6.24 -1.07
N HIS A 11 6.21 5.00 -1.54
CA HIS A 11 5.64 4.75 -2.86
C HIS A 11 4.21 5.30 -2.96
N MET A 12 3.35 5.01 -1.98
CA MET A 12 1.97 5.50 -1.96
C MET A 12 1.89 7.03 -1.95
N ILE A 13 2.78 7.71 -1.22
CA ILE A 13 2.86 9.18 -1.20
C ILE A 13 3.24 9.72 -2.58
N LYS A 14 4.22 9.10 -3.25
CA LYS A 14 4.71 9.57 -4.56
C LYS A 14 3.74 9.27 -5.71
N ASN A 15 3.14 8.08 -5.72
CA ASN A 15 2.36 7.55 -6.84
C ASN A 15 0.85 7.56 -6.58
N LYS A 16 0.41 8.13 -5.45
CA LYS A 16 -1.00 8.18 -5.00
C LYS A 16 -1.66 6.81 -4.79
N GLY A 17 -0.88 5.74 -4.78
CA GLY A 17 -1.37 4.40 -4.51
C GLY A 17 -0.31 3.33 -4.76
N ILE A 18 -0.65 2.09 -4.45
CA ILE A 18 0.19 0.93 -4.75
C ILE A 18 -0.67 -0.30 -5.01
N THR A 19 -0.40 -0.98 -6.13
CA THR A 19 -1.08 -2.23 -6.48
C THR A 19 -0.34 -3.44 -5.88
N GLU A 20 -1.03 -4.56 -5.67
CA GLU A 20 -0.41 -5.80 -5.22
C GLU A 20 0.70 -6.29 -6.17
N LEU A 21 0.51 -6.14 -7.49
CA LEU A 21 1.52 -6.46 -8.50
C LEU A 21 2.75 -5.56 -8.36
N ASN A 22 2.55 -4.24 -8.26
CA ASN A 22 3.66 -3.29 -8.11
C ASN A 22 4.46 -3.55 -6.82
N ALA A 23 3.77 -3.86 -5.72
CA ALA A 23 4.43 -4.20 -4.46
C ALA A 23 5.29 -5.48 -4.58
N PHE A 24 4.81 -6.47 -5.33
CA PHE A 24 5.55 -7.69 -5.56
C PHE A 24 6.77 -7.46 -6.47
N VAL A 25 6.56 -6.83 -7.63
CA VAL A 25 7.62 -6.64 -8.64
C VAL A 25 8.72 -5.68 -8.15
N GLN A 26 8.35 -4.56 -7.52
CA GLN A 26 9.33 -3.53 -7.14
C GLN A 26 9.98 -3.76 -5.77
N TYR A 27 9.23 -4.36 -4.83
CA TYR A 27 9.67 -4.47 -3.43
C TYR A 27 9.78 -5.91 -2.94
N GLY A 28 9.45 -6.90 -3.77
CA GLY A 28 9.44 -8.31 -3.37
C GLY A 28 8.42 -8.58 -2.26
N VAL A 29 7.35 -7.79 -2.16
CA VAL A 29 6.34 -7.89 -1.10
C VAL A 29 5.11 -8.63 -1.67
N PRO A 30 4.85 -9.90 -1.27
CA PRO A 30 3.68 -10.63 -1.74
C PRO A 30 2.36 -10.01 -1.25
N PRO A 31 1.23 -10.24 -1.94
CA PRO A 31 -0.08 -9.69 -1.59
C PRO A 31 -0.47 -9.88 -0.12
N LYS A 32 -0.23 -11.08 0.43
CA LYS A 32 -0.50 -11.40 1.85
C LYS A 32 0.33 -10.53 2.81
N GLN A 33 1.58 -10.26 2.46
CA GLN A 33 2.44 -9.40 3.26
C GLN A 33 2.09 -7.92 3.07
N LEU A 34 1.69 -7.51 1.87
CA LEU A 34 1.20 -6.16 1.60
C LEU A 34 -0.03 -5.85 2.46
N LYS A 35 -1.02 -6.75 2.50
CA LYS A 35 -2.19 -6.62 3.39
C LYS A 35 -1.80 -6.42 4.85
N ARG A 36 -0.77 -7.12 5.32
CA ARG A 36 -0.24 -6.95 6.68
C ARG A 36 0.45 -5.59 6.85
N VAL A 37 1.23 -5.14 5.87
CA VAL A 37 1.84 -3.80 5.87
C VAL A 37 0.77 -2.72 5.94
N ILE A 38 -0.26 -2.78 5.08
CA ILE A 38 -1.37 -1.83 5.06
C ILE A 38 -2.10 -1.81 6.41
N ARG A 39 -2.39 -2.97 6.99
CA ARG A 39 -2.98 -3.06 8.34
C ARG A 39 -2.12 -2.39 9.39
N ASN A 40 -0.80 -2.62 9.37
CA ASN A 40 0.12 -2.00 10.31
C ASN A 40 0.23 -0.48 10.12
N LEU A 41 0.05 0.03 8.91
CA LEU A 41 0.03 1.47 8.64
C LEU A 41 -1.28 2.10 9.14
N ARG A 42 -2.43 1.43 8.92
CA ARG A 42 -3.73 1.83 9.49
C ARG A 42 -3.70 1.88 11.02
N ASN A 43 -3.13 0.86 11.66
CA ASN A 43 -2.95 0.83 13.12
C ASN A 43 -2.05 1.95 13.67
N LYS A 44 -1.26 2.60 12.81
CA LYS A 44 -0.43 3.78 13.16
C LYS A 44 -1.13 5.11 12.83
N GLY A 45 -2.42 5.09 12.52
CA GLY A 45 -3.23 6.27 12.25
C GLY A 45 -3.23 6.74 10.79
N MET A 46 -2.74 5.93 9.85
CA MET A 46 -2.82 6.28 8.42
C MET A 46 -4.17 5.86 7.85
N SER A 47 -4.88 6.81 7.26
CA SER A 47 -6.10 6.51 6.52
C SER A 47 -5.76 5.98 5.13
N ILE A 48 -6.05 4.70 4.91
CA ILE A 48 -5.71 3.99 3.68
C ILE A 48 -6.96 3.31 3.14
N ALA A 49 -7.42 3.69 1.95
CA ALA A 49 -8.48 3.02 1.21
C ALA A 49 -7.92 1.88 0.34
N GLY A 50 -8.80 1.02 -0.16
CA GLY A 50 -8.40 -0.10 -1.00
C GLY A 50 -9.47 -0.43 -2.04
N ASP A 51 -9.12 -0.28 -3.31
CA ASP A 51 -10.00 -0.52 -4.44
C ASP A 51 -9.62 -1.79 -5.18
N ARG A 52 -10.63 -2.58 -5.52
CA ARG A 52 -10.44 -3.84 -6.23
C ARG A 52 -10.60 -3.59 -7.73
N THR A 53 -9.49 -3.69 -8.47
CA THR A 53 -9.55 -3.72 -9.93
C THR A 53 -9.78 -5.16 -10.43
N PHE A 54 -9.97 -5.32 -11.74
CA PHE A 54 -10.11 -6.63 -12.37
C PHE A 54 -8.87 -7.52 -12.21
N MET A 55 -7.67 -6.93 -12.10
CA MET A 55 -6.39 -7.66 -11.99
C MET A 55 -5.89 -7.80 -10.55
N ASP A 56 -5.87 -6.71 -9.77
CA ASP A 56 -5.32 -6.71 -8.42
C ASP A 56 -5.89 -5.61 -7.51
N MET A 57 -5.63 -5.71 -6.20
CA MET A 57 -6.04 -4.70 -5.22
C MET A 57 -5.05 -3.53 -5.21
N THR A 58 -5.58 -2.31 -5.26
CA THR A 58 -4.79 -1.08 -5.14
C THR A 58 -5.10 -0.40 -3.81
N TYR A 59 -4.08 0.05 -3.10
CA TYR A 59 -4.22 0.75 -1.83
C TYR A 59 -3.82 2.22 -1.97
N HIS A 60 -4.65 3.11 -1.45
CA HIS A 60 -4.53 4.57 -1.59
C HIS A 60 -4.47 5.24 -0.23
N LEU A 61 -3.74 6.35 -0.10
CA LEU A 61 -3.81 7.20 1.09
C LEU A 61 -4.98 8.17 0.90
N GLU A 62 -5.99 8.14 1.79
CA GLU A 62 -7.23 8.94 1.62
C GLU A 62 -6.97 10.45 1.60
N ARG A 63 -5.87 10.94 2.18
CA ARG A 63 -5.44 12.34 2.06
C ARG A 63 -5.17 12.79 0.61
N PHE A 64 -5.08 11.86 -0.34
CA PHE A 64 -4.84 12.12 -1.75
C PHE A 64 -6.03 11.73 -2.66
N GLU A 65 -7.11 11.17 -2.10
CA GLU A 65 -8.38 11.04 -2.81
C GLU A 65 -9.13 12.37 -2.67
N ALA A 66 -9.48 12.98 -3.80
CA ALA A 66 -10.21 14.24 -3.91
C ALA A 66 -11.69 13.97 -4.20
#